data_AF-A0A8J5ZEV5-F1
#
_entry.id   AF-A0A8J5ZEV5-F1
#
_cell.length_a   1.000
_cell.length_b   1.000
_cell.length_c   1.000
_cell.angle_alpha   90.00
_cell.angle_beta   90.00
_cell.angle_gamma   90.00
#
_symmetry.space_group_name_H-M   'P 1'
#
loop_
_entity.id
_entity.type
_entity.pdbx_description
1 polymer ?
#
loop_
_entity_poly.entity_id
_entity_poly.type
_entity_poly.pdbx_seq_one_letter_code
_entity_poly.pdbx_strand_id
1 'polypeptide(L)'
;MSCDVYQQLLVSQLLHQWGEEGFLAHVQRVIDFYSAQKDALLAAADKWLSGLAEWHVPTAGMFLWVKIKGISDTKQLIEEKAIKREILMVPGNCFYIDSSAPSPYFRASFSFATPEQMDVVSTIVSSE
;
A
#
# COMPACT_ATOMS: atom_id res chain seq x y z
N MET A 1 29.76 0.43 0.44
CA MET A 1 28.90 -0.28 -0.54
C MET A 1 29.35 -1.74 -0.57
N SER A 2 29.10 -2.48 0.50
CA SER A 2 29.32 -3.93 0.58
C SER A 2 27.94 -4.55 0.68
N CYS A 3 27.36 -4.94 -0.47
CA CYS A 3 26.36 -5.99 -0.43
C CYS A 3 27.11 -7.21 0.11
N ASP A 4 26.83 -7.58 1.35
CA ASP A 4 27.67 -8.47 2.14
C ASP A 4 27.79 -9.80 1.38
N VAL A 5 29.00 -10.34 1.22
CA VAL A 5 29.24 -11.59 0.46
C VAL A 5 28.36 -12.73 1.00
N TYR A 6 28.04 -12.68 2.30
CA TYR A 6 27.10 -13.60 2.93
C TYR A 6 25.68 -13.49 2.37
N GLN A 7 25.17 -12.29 2.08
CA GLN A 7 23.85 -12.11 1.46
C GLN A 7 23.82 -12.71 0.05
N GLN A 8 24.88 -12.49 -0.74
CA GLN A 8 24.98 -13.04 -2.10
C GLN A 8 25.08 -14.56 -2.07
N LEU A 9 25.85 -15.13 -1.14
CA LEU A 9 25.98 -16.57 -0.97
C LEU A 9 24.64 -17.22 -0.59
N LEU A 10 23.91 -16.63 0.37
CA LEU A 10 22.61 -17.13 0.81
C LEU A 10 21.58 -17.12 -0.33
N VAL A 11 21.45 -16.00 -1.05
CA VAL A 11 20.53 -15.88 -2.19
C VAL A 11 20.93 -16.86 -3.30
N SER A 12 22.23 -16.97 -3.61
CA SER A 12 22.72 -17.90 -4.62
C SER A 12 22.40 -19.36 -4.27
N GLN A 13 22.62 -19.79 -3.02
CA GLN A 13 22.31 -21.15 -2.60
C GLN A 13 20.81 -21.43 -2.64
N LEU A 14 19.97 -20.47 -2.20
CA LEU A 14 18.52 -20.60 -2.27
C LEU A 14 18.03 -20.76 -3.71
N LEU A 15 18.50 -19.90 -4.63
CA LEU A 15 18.13 -19.96 -6.05
C LEU A 15 18.62 -21.24 -6.72
N HIS A 16 19.83 -21.72 -6.40
CA HIS A 16 20.32 -23.02 -6.90
C HIS A 16 19.48 -24.19 -6.38
N GLN A 17 19.08 -24.16 -5.10
CA GLN A 17 18.26 -25.22 -4.52
C GLN A 17 16.84 -25.24 -5.12
N TRP A 18 16.26 -24.07 -5.38
CA TRP A 18 14.94 -23.96 -6.00
C TRP A 18 14.94 -24.30 -7.49
N GLY A 19 16.05 -24.01 -8.18
CA GLY A 19 16.08 -24.02 -9.64
C GLY A 19 15.09 -23.02 -10.23
N GLU A 20 14.96 -23.03 -11.56
CA GLU A 20 14.05 -22.14 -12.28
C GLU A 20 12.58 -22.40 -11.90
N GLU A 21 12.17 -23.66 -11.84
CA GLU A 21 10.80 -24.05 -11.51
C GLU A 21 10.40 -23.61 -10.08
N GLY A 22 11.26 -23.85 -9.09
CA GLY A 22 10.99 -23.45 -7.70
C GLY A 22 10.96 -21.93 -7.54
N PHE A 23 11.80 -21.20 -8.28
CA PHE A 23 11.78 -19.75 -8.29
C PHE A 23 10.48 -19.22 -8.91
N LEU A 24 10.07 -19.73 -10.08
CA LEU A 24 8.80 -19.34 -10.71
C LEU A 24 7.59 -19.69 -9.83
N ALA A 25 7.61 -20.83 -9.15
CA ALA A 25 6.58 -21.18 -8.18
C ALA A 25 6.55 -20.21 -6.99
N HIS A 26 7.70 -19.73 -6.51
CA HIS A 26 7.76 -18.69 -5.50
C HIS A 26 7.20 -17.36 -6.01
N VAL A 27 7.56 -16.94 -7.22
CA VAL A 27 7.01 -15.73 -7.86
C VAL A 27 5.50 -15.81 -7.95
N GLN A 28 4.94 -16.96 -8.36
CA GLN A 28 3.49 -17.15 -8.42
C GLN A 28 2.83 -16.99 -7.03
N ARG A 29 3.41 -17.59 -5.98
CA ARG A 29 2.90 -17.41 -4.60
C ARG A 29 2.90 -15.95 -4.16
N VAL A 30 3.93 -15.19 -4.55
CA VAL A 30 4.00 -13.75 -4.25
C VAL A 30 2.93 -12.98 -5.03
N ILE A 31 2.71 -13.30 -6.31
CA ILE A 31 1.64 -12.70 -7.12
C ILE A 31 0.27 -12.98 -6.50
N ASP A 32 0.00 -14.22 -6.10
CA ASP A 32 -1.27 -14.62 -5.48
C ASP A 32 -1.50 -13.87 -4.17
N PHE A 33 -0.46 -13.76 -3.33
CA PHE A 33 -0.51 -12.99 -2.08
C PHE A 33 -0.86 -11.53 -2.33
N TYR A 34 -0.14 -10.83 -3.21
CA TYR A 34 -0.41 -9.41 -3.49
C TYR A 34 -1.75 -9.20 -4.19
N SER A 35 -2.21 -10.16 -4.99
CA SER A 35 -3.54 -10.12 -5.61
C SER A 35 -4.65 -10.17 -4.55
N ALA A 36 -4.54 -11.10 -3.60
CA ALA A 36 -5.50 -11.20 -2.49
C ALA A 36 -5.49 -9.94 -1.60
N GLN A 37 -4.31 -9.40 -1.29
CA GLN A 37 -4.17 -8.16 -0.51
C GLN A 37 -4.78 -6.95 -1.23
N LYS A 38 -4.56 -6.85 -2.54
CA LYS A 38 -5.16 -5.79 -3.38
C LYS A 38 -6.68 -5.91 -3.38
N ASP A 39 -7.23 -7.11 -3.58
CA ASP A 39 -8.67 -7.33 -3.62
C ASP A 39 -9.34 -7.01 -2.27
N ALA A 40 -8.69 -7.38 -1.15
CA ALA A 40 -9.14 -7.03 0.20
C ALA A 40 -9.18 -5.50 0.42
N LEU A 41 -8.13 -4.78 0.01
CA LEU A 41 -8.08 -3.33 0.14
C LEU A 41 -9.15 -2.65 -0.75
N LEU A 42 -9.36 -3.13 -1.97
CA LEU A 42 -10.38 -2.60 -2.86
C LEU A 42 -11.77 -2.82 -2.30
N ALA A 43 -12.07 -3.99 -1.74
CA ALA A 43 -13.35 -4.26 -1.07
C ALA A 43 -13.59 -3.31 0.11
N ALA A 44 -12.55 -3.03 0.91
CA ALA A 44 -12.64 -2.04 1.99
C ALA A 44 -12.83 -0.61 1.45
N ALA A 45 -12.13 -0.23 0.37
CA ALA A 45 -12.30 1.07 -0.26
C ALA A 45 -13.71 1.25 -0.84
N ASP A 46 -14.23 0.25 -1.56
CA ASP A 46 -15.60 0.26 -2.10
C ASP A 46 -16.64 0.37 -0.96
N LYS A 47 -16.42 -0.31 0.16
CA LYS A 47 -17.33 -0.30 1.31
C LYS A 47 -17.36 1.05 2.04
N TRP A 48 -16.21 1.69 2.21
CA TRP A 48 -16.07 2.84 3.14
C TRP A 48 -15.78 4.18 2.48
N LEU A 49 -15.25 4.17 1.26
CA LEU A 49 -14.79 5.37 0.55
C LEU A 49 -15.63 5.68 -0.69
N SER A 50 -16.57 4.81 -1.08
CA SER A 50 -17.48 5.05 -2.20
C SER A 50 -18.22 6.37 -2.05
N GLY A 51 -18.14 7.22 -3.08
CA GLY A 51 -18.74 8.56 -3.09
C GLY A 51 -17.90 9.64 -2.40
N LEU A 52 -16.98 9.28 -1.51
CA LEU A 52 -16.12 10.21 -0.76
C LEU A 52 -14.72 10.34 -1.36
N ALA A 53 -14.23 9.30 -2.02
CA ALA A 53 -12.93 9.29 -2.68
C ALA A 53 -13.00 8.66 -4.08
N GLU A 54 -11.94 8.85 -4.85
CA GLU A 54 -11.68 8.22 -6.14
C GLU A 54 -10.34 7.50 -6.06
N TRP A 55 -10.24 6.30 -6.61
CA TRP A 55 -8.98 5.57 -6.69
C TRP A 55 -8.87 4.85 -8.02
N HIS A 56 -7.64 4.56 -8.41
CA HIS A 56 -7.35 3.74 -9.58
C HIS A 56 -7.03 2.32 -9.14
N VAL A 57 -7.70 1.32 -9.73
CA VAL A 57 -7.42 -0.10 -9.48
C VAL A 57 -6.03 -0.45 -10.02
N PRO A 58 -5.04 -0.76 -9.15
CA PRO A 58 -3.69 -1.04 -9.63
C PRO A 58 -3.64 -2.41 -10.32
N THR A 59 -2.94 -2.49 -11.44
CA THR A 59 -2.69 -3.76 -12.14
C THR A 59 -1.49 -4.52 -11.56
N ALA A 60 -0.57 -3.81 -10.88
CA ALA A 60 0.62 -4.37 -10.25
C ALA A 60 1.11 -3.49 -9.10
N GLY A 61 1.98 -4.06 -8.26
CA GLY A 61 2.61 -3.37 -7.13
C GLY A 61 1.88 -3.59 -5.80
N MET A 62 2.17 -2.72 -4.84
CA MET A 62 1.74 -2.85 -3.44
C MET A 62 1.08 -1.60 -2.86
N PHE A 63 0.71 -0.64 -3.72
CA PHE A 63 0.19 0.65 -3.32
C PHE A 63 -1.14 0.97 -4.00
N LEU A 64 -2.06 1.56 -3.25
CA LEU A 64 -3.28 2.18 -3.76
C LEU A 64 -3.16 3.69 -3.64
N TRP A 65 -3.43 4.39 -4.73
CA TRP A 65 -3.54 5.84 -4.77
C TRP A 65 -5.00 6.25 -4.67
N VAL A 66 -5.29 7.09 -3.68
CA VAL A 66 -6.65 7.52 -3.35
C VAL A 66 -6.70 9.03 -3.34
N LYS A 67 -7.70 9.60 -3.99
CA LYS A 67 -8.00 11.03 -4.06
C LYS A 67 -9.27 11.30 -3.25
N ILE A 68 -9.20 12.14 -2.24
CA ILE A 68 -10.39 12.48 -1.45
C ILE A 68 -11.13 13.64 -2.13
N LYS A 69 -12.45 13.51 -2.30
CA LYS A 69 -13.29 14.57 -2.89
C LYS A 69 -13.52 15.69 -1.86
N GLY A 70 -13.49 16.93 -2.33
CA GLY A 70 -13.77 18.10 -1.48
C GLY A 70 -12.66 18.53 -0.53
N ILE A 71 -11.54 17.79 -0.48
CA ILE A 71 -10.35 18.15 0.30
C ILE A 71 -9.24 18.60 -0.65
N SER A 72 -8.67 19.78 -0.42
CA SER A 72 -7.54 20.29 -1.19
C SER A 72 -6.19 19.74 -0.71
N ASP A 73 -6.06 19.47 0.60
CA ASP A 73 -4.85 18.95 1.21
C ASP A 73 -5.16 17.83 2.22
N THR A 74 -4.63 16.63 1.95
CA THR A 74 -4.80 15.44 2.79
C THR A 74 -3.76 15.33 3.91
N LYS A 75 -2.71 16.17 3.89
CA LYS A 75 -1.62 16.10 4.86
C LYS A 75 -2.12 16.17 6.30
N GLN A 76 -2.92 17.19 6.62
CA GLN A 76 -3.42 17.40 7.98
C GLN A 76 -4.34 16.25 8.42
N LEU A 77 -5.22 15.78 7.53
CA LEU A 77 -6.11 14.65 7.80
C LEU A 77 -5.33 13.38 8.16
N ILE A 78 -4.27 13.08 7.42
CA ILE A 78 -3.43 11.89 7.62
C ILE A 78 -2.59 12.02 8.88
N GLU A 79 -1.94 13.16 9.10
CA GLU A 79 -1.12 13.40 10.29
C GLU A 79 -1.94 13.32 11.58
N GLU A 80 -3.16 13.87 11.59
CA GLU A 80 -4.00 13.91 12.78
C GLU A 80 -4.78 12.61 13.04
N LYS A 81 -5.32 11.97 11.98
CA LYS A 81 -6.24 10.82 12.11
C LYS A 81 -5.62 9.46 11.78
N ALA A 82 -4.70 9.39 10.81
CA ALA A 82 -4.18 8.10 10.31
C ALA A 82 -3.01 7.57 11.15
N ILE A 83 -2.06 8.44 11.53
CA ILE A 83 -0.87 8.05 12.28
C ILE A 83 -1.23 7.40 13.63
N LYS A 84 -2.32 7.84 14.27
CA LYS A 84 -2.79 7.31 15.56
C LYS A 84 -3.40 5.90 15.47
N ARG A 85 -3.67 5.39 14.27
CA ARG A 85 -4.43 4.14 14.05
C ARG A 85 -3.64 3.07 13.33
N GLU A 86 -2.30 3.20 13.27
CA GLU A 86 -1.37 2.21 12.71
C GLU A 86 -1.57 1.87 11.22
N ILE A 87 -2.37 2.64 10.49
CA ILE A 87 -2.54 2.47 9.05
C ILE A 87 -1.51 3.35 8.33
N LEU A 88 -0.55 2.72 7.65
CA LEU A 88 0.51 3.42 6.92
C LEU A 88 -0.06 4.10 5.67
N MET A 89 -0.47 5.36 5.84
CA MET A 89 -0.87 6.27 4.76
C MET A 89 0.16 7.37 4.63
N VAL A 90 0.62 7.61 3.40
CA VAL A 90 1.57 8.68 3.10
C VAL A 90 0.85 9.78 2.31
N PRO A 91 0.90 11.05 2.76
CA PRO A 91 0.37 12.17 2.00
C PRO A 91 0.96 12.27 0.59
N GLY A 92 0.12 12.64 -0.38
CA GLY A 92 0.52 12.70 -1.80
C GLY A 92 1.55 13.78 -2.10
N ASN A 93 1.57 14.87 -1.33
CA ASN A 93 2.54 15.96 -1.47
C ASN A 93 3.99 15.50 -1.25
N CYS A 94 4.23 14.42 -0.48
CA CYS A 94 5.56 13.82 -0.33
C CYS A 94 6.12 13.27 -1.65
N PHE A 95 5.29 13.07 -2.67
CA PHE A 95 5.68 12.57 -3.99
C PHE A 95 5.69 13.66 -5.07
N TYR A 96 5.39 14.92 -4.72
CA TYR A 96 5.50 16.05 -5.62
C TYR A 96 6.89 16.68 -5.53
N ILE A 97 7.31 17.36 -6.61
CA ILE A 97 8.57 18.11 -6.66
C ILE A 97 8.55 19.20 -5.59
N ASP A 98 7.42 19.89 -5.45
CA ASP A 98 7.14 20.83 -4.37
C ASP A 98 6.27 20.14 -3.30
N SER A 99 6.88 19.75 -2.19
CA SER A 99 6.20 19.09 -1.08
C SER A 99 5.33 20.03 -0.23
N SER A 100 5.44 21.34 -0.46
CA SER A 100 4.58 22.37 0.13
C SER A 100 3.24 22.49 -0.61
N ALA A 101 3.16 22.00 -1.84
CA ALA A 101 1.94 22.10 -2.64
C ALA A 101 0.84 21.20 -2.05
N PRO A 102 -0.40 21.73 -1.91
CA PRO A 102 -1.52 20.95 -1.39
C PRO A 102 -1.84 19.78 -2.33
N SER A 103 -2.09 18.60 -1.76
CA SER A 103 -2.44 17.41 -2.54
C SER A 103 -3.70 16.74 -2.00
N PRO A 104 -4.73 16.54 -2.84
CA PRO A 104 -5.93 15.78 -2.48
C PRO A 104 -5.68 14.27 -2.45
N TYR A 105 -4.45 13.82 -2.75
CA TYR A 105 -4.10 12.41 -2.87
C TYR A 105 -3.36 11.89 -1.66
N PHE A 106 -3.53 10.60 -1.38
CA PHE A 106 -2.67 9.85 -0.48
C PHE A 106 -2.36 8.46 -1.03
N ARG A 107 -1.28 7.86 -0.52
CA ARG A 107 -0.82 6.53 -0.89
C ARG A 107 -0.96 5.58 0.29
N ALA A 108 -1.75 4.53 0.11
CA ALA A 108 -1.88 3.44 1.08
C ALA A 108 -1.05 2.23 0.65
N SER A 109 -0.33 1.61 1.59
CA SER A 109 0.40 0.35 1.35
C SER A 109 -0.41 -0.84 1.85
N PHE A 110 -0.51 -1.90 1.05
CA PHE A 110 -1.16 -3.16 1.43
C PHE A 110 -0.19 -4.33 1.57
N SER A 111 1.12 -4.08 1.61
CA SER A 111 2.14 -5.13 1.75
C SER A 111 2.21 -5.79 3.11
N PHE A 112 1.79 -5.10 4.17
CA PHE A 112 1.94 -5.57 5.56
C PHE A 112 0.62 -5.61 6.36
N ALA A 113 -0.41 -4.90 5.91
CA ALA A 113 -1.69 -4.84 6.62
C ALA A 113 -2.47 -6.15 6.47
N THR A 114 -3.12 -6.63 7.53
CA THR A 114 -4.09 -7.73 7.41
C THR A 114 -5.42 -7.24 6.83
N PRO A 115 -6.24 -8.11 6.23
CA PRO A 115 -7.58 -7.73 5.76
C PRO A 115 -8.43 -7.04 6.84
N GLU A 116 -8.31 -7.46 8.10
CA GLU A 116 -8.99 -6.85 9.24
C GLU A 116 -8.51 -5.42 9.49
N GLN A 117 -7.18 -5.18 9.43
CA GLN A 117 -6.61 -3.84 9.56
C GLN A 117 -7.03 -2.92 8.40
N MET A 118 -7.24 -3.47 7.21
CA MET A 118 -7.75 -2.71 6.05
C MET A 118 -9.22 -2.29 6.23
N ASP A 119 -10.06 -3.07 6.90
CA ASP A 119 -11.46 -2.72 7.18
C ASP A 119 -11.60 -1.60 8.24
N VAL A 120 -10.57 -1.37 9.05
CA VAL A 120 -10.52 -0.28 10.05
C VAL A 120 -10.45 1.11 9.40
N VAL A 121 -10.13 1.20 8.09
CA VAL A 121 -10.15 2.46 7.32
C VAL A 121 -11.49 3.20 7.44
N SER A 122 -12.58 2.45 7.61
CA SER A 122 -13.93 2.93 7.96
C SER A 122 -14.01 4.02 9.03
N THR A 123 -13.15 3.92 10.03
CA THR A 123 -13.21 4.76 11.24
C THR A 123 -12.59 6.14 11.00
N ILE A 124 -11.72 6.27 10.00
CA ILE A 124 -11.13 7.56 9.60
C ILE A 124 -12.19 8.45 8.94
N VAL A 125 -13.12 7.82 8.22
CA VAL A 125 -14.18 8.48 7.46
C VAL A 125 -15.39 8.81 8.33
N SER A 126 -15.73 7.92 9.29
CA SER A 126 -17.00 7.99 10.03
C SER A 126 -16.97 8.84 11.31
N SER A 127 -15.91 9.62 11.56
CA SER A 127 -15.82 10.50 12.74
C SER A 127 -16.03 11.97 12.34
N GLU A 128 -17.30 12.32 12.20
CA GLU A 128 -17.84 13.63 12.59
C GLU A 128 -18.11 13.66 14.10
#